data_AF-A0A6L5EKA9-F1
#
_entry.id   AF-A0A6L5EKA9-F1
#
_cell.length_a   1.000
_cell.length_b   1.000
_cell.length_c   1.000
_cell.angle_alpha   90.00
_cell.angle_beta   90.00
_cell.angle_gamma   90.00
#
_symmetry.space_group_name_H-M   'P 1'
#
loop_
_entity.id
_entity.type
_entity.pdbx_description
1 polymer ?
#
loop_
_entity_poly.entity_id
_entity_poly.type
_entity_poly.pdbx_seq_one_letter_code
_entity_poly.pdbx_strand_id
1 'polypeptide(L)' 'VSPCSFVINDLYPTVYGGNLDVTIEEADGSQQNFSIPYASVSQLLRPGSQRYSLSLGKLRSDSVSSDPNLAEAT' A
#
# COMPACT_ATOMS: atom_id res chain seq x y z
N VAL A 1 -23.75 -9.57 2.38
CA VAL A 1 -24.19 -8.26 1.85
C VAL A 1 -25.44 -8.46 1.01
N SER A 2 -26.34 -7.48 0.95
CA SER A 2 -27.47 -7.53 0.01
C SER A 2 -26.93 -7.56 -1.43
N PRO A 3 -27.60 -8.21 -2.39
CA PRO A 3 -27.11 -8.39 -3.77
C PRO A 3 -27.12 -7.09 -4.61
N CYS A 4 -26.69 -5.98 -4.03
CA CYS A 4 -26.68 -4.63 -4.60
C CYS A 4 -25.32 -3.96 -4.33
N SER A 5 -25.10 -2.80 -4.95
CA SER A 5 -23.89 -1.99 -4.72
C SER A 5 -23.64 -1.73 -3.24
N PHE A 6 -22.40 -1.91 -2.81
CA PHE A 6 -21.94 -1.62 -1.45
C PHE A 6 -20.73 -0.69 -1.49
N VAL A 7 -20.50 0.04 -0.40
CA VAL A 7 -19.37 0.95 -0.22
C VAL A 7 -18.70 0.63 1.12
N ILE A 8 -17.37 0.56 1.11
CA ILE A 8 -16.54 0.42 2.30
C ILE A 8 -15.82 1.76 2.51
N ASN A 9 -16.09 2.45 3.61
CA ASN A 9 -15.56 3.79 3.91
C ASN A 9 -14.90 3.89 5.29
N ASP A 10 -14.70 2.77 5.97
CA ASP A 10 -14.18 2.63 7.34
C ASP A 10 -12.78 2.01 7.38
N LEU A 11 -12.05 2.02 6.25
CA LEU A 11 -10.67 1.54 6.19
C LEU A 11 -9.76 2.45 7.01
N TYR A 12 -8.97 1.86 7.91
CA TYR A 12 -7.96 2.58 8.66
C TYR A 12 -6.80 2.98 7.73
N PRO A 13 -6.34 4.25 7.73
CA PRO A 13 -5.23 4.65 6.88
C PRO A 13 -3.97 3.89 7.28
N THR A 14 -3.46 3.01 6.41
CA THR A 14 -2.12 2.49 6.57
C THR A 14 -1.14 3.58 6.17
N VAL A 15 -0.21 3.92 7.08
CA VAL A 15 0.80 4.99 6.91
C VAL A 15 1.64 4.78 5.65
N TYR A 16 1.83 3.52 5.25
CA TYR A 16 2.47 3.13 4.02
C TYR A 16 1.39 2.77 3.01
N GLY A 17 1.41 3.42 1.84
CA GLY A 17 0.62 2.98 0.69
C GLY A 17 0.98 1.53 0.31
N GLY A 18 0.12 0.90 -0.48
CA GLY A 18 0.22 -0.51 -0.88
C GLY A 18 -0.95 -0.90 -1.77
N ASN A 19 -1.22 -2.20 -1.89
CA ASN A 19 -2.42 -2.69 -2.57
C ASN A 19 -3.43 -3.18 -1.53
N LEU A 20 -4.71 -2.88 -1.76
CA LEU A 20 -5.83 -3.51 -1.07
C LEU A 20 -6.21 -4.75 -1.87
N ASP A 21 -5.88 -5.93 -1.34
CA ASP A 21 -6.35 -7.19 -1.88
C ASP A 21 -7.74 -7.50 -1.31
N VAL A 22 -8.75 -7.38 -2.16
CA VAL A 22 -10.16 -7.53 -1.82
C VAL A 22 -10.67 -8.85 -2.39
N THR A 23 -11.24 -9.69 -1.54
CA THR A 23 -11.96 -10.90 -1.94
C THR A 23 -13.42 -10.77 -1.55
N ILE A 24 -14.31 -10.92 -2.52
CA ILE A 24 -15.76 -10.99 -2.32
C ILE A 24 -16.17 -12.45 -2.44
N GLU A 25 -16.66 -13.03 -1.35
CA GLU A 25 -17.27 -14.36 -1.33
C GLU A 25 -18.79 -14.22 -1.39
N GLU A 26 -19.39 -14.74 -2.47
CA GLU A 26 -20.83 -14.70 -2.70
C GLU A 26 -21.52 -15.91 -2.04
N ALA A 27 -22.83 -15.81 -1.83
CA ALA A 27 -23.60 -16.88 -1.15
C ALA A 27 -23.64 -18.21 -1.92
N ASP A 28 -23.30 -18.20 -3.21
CA ASP A 28 -23.17 -19.39 -4.06
C ASP A 28 -21.76 -20.02 -4.01
N GLY A 29 -20.84 -19.43 -3.22
CA GLY A 29 -19.45 -19.86 -3.09
C GLY A 29 -18.52 -19.34 -4.18
N SER A 30 -19.01 -18.51 -5.10
CA SER A 30 -18.14 -17.83 -6.07
C SER A 30 -17.29 -16.75 -5.38
N GLN A 31 -16.07 -16.56 -5.88
CA GLN A 31 -15.13 -15.58 -5.35
C GLN A 31 -14.73 -14.57 -6.44
N GLN A 32 -14.70 -13.29 -6.07
CA GLN A 32 -14.17 -12.23 -6.91
C GLN A 32 -12.99 -11.56 -6.21
N ASN A 33 -11.85 -11.53 -6.88
CA ASN A 33 -10.60 -10.98 -6.34
C ASN A 33 -10.24 -9.69 -7.08
N PHE A 34 -9.97 -8.63 -6.33
CA PHE A 34 -9.54 -7.34 -6.84
C PHE A 34 -8.29 -6.89 -6.09
N SER A 35 -7.30 -6.36 -6.82
CA SER A 35 -6.16 -5.68 -6.22
C SER A 35 -6.29 -4.20 -6.54
N ILE A 36 -6.66 -3.39 -5.54
CA ILE A 36 -6.90 -1.96 -5.70
C ILE A 36 -5.66 -1.22 -5.18
N PRO A 37 -4.93 -0.49 -6.03
CA PRO A 37 -3.78 0.29 -5.55
C PRO A 37 -4.26 1.38 -4.59
N TYR A 38 -3.70 1.42 -3.38
CA TYR A 38 -3.97 2.39 -2.33
C TYR A 38 -2.72 3.23 -2.05
N ALA A 39 -2.75 4.48 -2.51
CA ALA A 39 -1.68 5.43 -2.25
C ALA A 39 -2.12 6.45 -1.18
N SER A 40 -1.35 6.59 -0.11
CA SER A 40 -1.49 7.71 0.82
C SER A 40 -0.91 8.97 0.18
N VAL A 41 -1.76 9.84 -0.39
CA VAL A 41 -1.32 11.13 -0.95
C VAL A 41 -1.43 12.26 0.06
N SER A 42 -0.29 12.86 0.39
CA SER A 42 -0.03 14.29 0.16
C SER A 42 1.45 14.59 0.45
N GLN A 43 2.25 14.78 -0.61
CA GLN A 43 3.58 15.39 -0.48
C GLN A 43 3.49 16.92 -0.59
N LEU A 44 2.41 17.55 -0.13
CA LEU A 44 2.32 19.01 -0.12
C LEU A 44 3.28 19.58 0.94
N LEU A 45 4.29 20.31 0.46
CA LEU A 45 5.16 21.12 1.29
C LEU A 45 4.64 22.57 1.31
N ARG A 46 4.66 23.20 2.48
CA ARG A 46 4.43 24.65 2.57
C ARG A 46 5.54 25.38 1.79
N PRO A 47 5.26 26.51 1.10
CA PRO A 47 6.31 27.32 0.49
C PRO A 47 7.45 27.60 1.48
N GLY A 48 8.69 27.30 1.07
CA GLY A 48 9.89 27.41 1.91
C GLY A 48 10.26 26.15 2.69
N SER A 49 9.46 25.09 2.67
CA SER A 49 9.81 23.78 3.25
C SER A 49 10.51 22.89 2.24
N GLN A 50 11.58 22.22 2.67
CA GLN A 50 12.29 21.19 1.90
C GLN A 50 12.22 19.88 2.68
N ARG A 51 12.03 18.76 1.98
CA ARG A 51 12.00 17.42 2.57
C ARG A 51 13.00 16.58 1.79
N TYR A 52 13.95 16.01 2.51
CA TYR A 52 14.94 15.09 1.97
C TYR A 52 15.00 13.86 2.86
N SER A 53 15.26 12.70 2.25
CA SER A 53 15.54 11.46 2.97
C SER A 53 16.79 10.80 2.42
N LEU A 54 17.57 10.18 3.30
CA LEU A 54 18.74 9.38 2.96
C LEU A 54 18.71 8.10 3.78
N SER A 55 18.81 6.96 3.11
CA SER A 55 18.80 5.63 3.70
C SER A 55 20.03 4.85 3.22
N LEU A 56 20.76 4.24 4.15
CA LEU A 56 21.93 3.39 3.88
C LEU A 56 21.82 2.14 4.75
N GLY A 57 21.93 0.95 4.17
CA GLY A 57 21.77 -0.27 4.93
C GLY A 57 21.86 -1.54 4.10
N LYS A 58 21.25 -2.62 4.59
CA LYS A 58 21.09 -3.87 3.85
C LYS A 58 19.62 -4.09 3.52
N LEU A 59 19.34 -4.54 2.32
CA LEU A 59 18.00 -4.92 1.91
C LEU A 59 17.60 -6.20 2.66
N ARG A 60 16.47 -6.14 3.37
CA ARG A 60 15.87 -7.30 4.03
C ARG A 60 14.62 -7.71 3.24
N SER A 61 14.73 -8.78 2.46
CA SER A 61 13.62 -9.27 1.63
C SER A 61 13.68 -10.79 1.51
N ASP A 62 12.57 -11.47 1.78
CA ASP A 62 12.46 -12.92 1.65
C ASP A 62 12.53 -13.39 0.18
N SER A 63 12.38 -12.47 -0.78
CA SER A 63 12.50 -12.73 -2.21
C SER A 63 13.94 -12.69 -2.73
N VAL A 64 14.91 -12.28 -1.91
CA VAL A 64 16.33 -12.18 -2.27
C VAL A 64 17.13 -13.03 -1.29
N SER A 65 17.79 -14.07 -1.78
CA SER A 65 18.57 -15.02 -0.95
C SER A 65 19.79 -14.40 -0.24
N SER A 66 20.11 -13.13 -0.51
CA SER A 66 21.26 -12.42 0.03
C SER A 66 20.81 -11.11 0.64
N ASP A 67 21.58 -10.55 1.59
CA ASP A 67 21.37 -9.21 2.15
C ASP A 67 22.24 -8.16 1.41
N PRO A 68 21.89 -7.69 0.19
CA PRO A 68 22.71 -6.73 -0.53
C PRO A 68 22.70 -5.37 0.16
N ASN A 69 23.80 -4.63 0.01
CA ASN A 69 23.86 -3.24 0.47
C ASN A 69 22.90 -2.36 -0.38
N LEU A 70 22.16 -1.47 0.29
CA LEU A 70 21.18 -0.57 -0.29
C LEU A 70 21.53 0.88 0.09
N ALA A 71 21.35 1.79 -0.87
CA ALA A 71 21.37 3.23 -0.67
C ALA A 71 20.19 3.87 -1.41
N GLU A 72 19.44 4.74 -0.74
CA GLU A 72 18.29 5.46 -1.31
C GLU A 72 18.28 6.91 -0.85
N ALA A 73 17.93 7.84 -1.74
CA ALA A 73 17.74 9.24 -1.40
C ALA A 73 16.55 9.85 -2.16
N THR A 74 15.86 10.81 -1.55
CA THR A 74 14.76 11.60 -2.15
C THR A 74 15.00 13.09 -1.90
#